data_AF-V4BF56-F1
#
_entry.id   AF-V4BF56-F1
#
_cell.length_a   1.000
_cell.length_b   1.000
_cell.length_c   1.000
_cell.angle_alpha   90.00
_cell.angle_beta   90.00
_cell.angle_gamma   90.00
#
_symmetry.space_group_name_H-M   'P 1'
#
loop_
_entity.id
_entity.type
_entity.pdbx_description
1 polymer ?
#
loop_
_entity_poly.entity_id
_entity_poly.type
_entity_poly.pdbx_seq_one_letter_code
_entity_poly.pdbx_strand_id
1 'polypeptide(L)' 'VYHSNFMPLEWTVPHREENVCYAKLVCLKTEKERVVGFHVLGPNAGEITQGYSIAMRKGATKEDFDMTIGIHPTCSE' A
#
# COMPACT_ATOMS: atom_id res chain seq x y z
N VAL A 1 -9.18 9.37 -0.46
CA VAL A 1 -8.87 7.98 -0.90
C VAL A 1 -7.71 8.10 -1.84
N TYR A 2 -6.60 7.45 -1.49
CA TYR A 2 -5.40 7.37 -2.32
C TYR A 2 -5.38 6.00 -2.96
N HIS A 3 -4.91 5.90 -4.21
CA HIS A 3 -4.83 4.63 -4.89
C HIS A 3 -3.74 4.64 -5.96
N SER A 4 -3.24 3.45 -6.28
CA SER A 4 -2.21 3.24 -7.29
C SER A 4 -2.43 1.91 -8.01
N ASN A 5 -2.26 1.91 -9.32
CA ASN A 5 -2.01 0.68 -10.09
C ASN A 5 -0.50 0.51 -10.20
N PHE A 6 -0.02 -0.72 -10.09
CA PHE A 6 1.42 -0.99 -10.20
C PHE A 6 1.69 -2.32 -10.89
N MET A 7 2.92 -2.50 -11.35
CA MET A 7 3.45 -3.76 -11.85
C MET A 7 4.61 -4.21 -10.94
N PRO A 8 4.51 -5.37 -10.28
CA PRO A 8 5.63 -5.96 -9.54
C PRO A 8 6.88 -6.07 -10.43
N LEU A 9 8.05 -5.69 -9.92
CA LEU A 9 9.28 -5.72 -10.71
C LEU A 9 9.58 -7.13 -11.23
N GLU A 10 9.29 -8.16 -10.43
CA GLU A 10 9.49 -9.57 -10.75
C GLU A 10 8.60 -10.04 -11.92
N TRP A 11 7.58 -9.27 -12.28
CA TRP A 11 6.65 -9.58 -13.37
C TRP A 11 7.05 -8.96 -14.71
N THR A 12 7.98 -7.99 -14.70
CA THR A 12 8.47 -7.31 -15.91
C THR A 12 9.19 -8.29 -16.85
N VAL A 13 10.13 -9.07 -16.33
CA VAL A 13 10.92 -10.07 -17.07
C VAL A 13 10.07 -11.21 -17.67
N PRO A 14 9.13 -11.83 -16.92
CA PRO A 14 8.25 -12.86 -17.49
C PRO A 14 7.13 -12.31 -18.37
N HIS A 15 7.04 -10.99 -18.61
CA HIS A 15 6.01 -10.35 -19.44
C HIS A 15 4.57 -10.71 -19.03
N ARG A 16 4.28 -10.64 -17.72
CA ARG A 16 2.90 -10.81 -17.24
C ARG A 16 2.06 -9.58 -17.59
N GLU A 17 0.74 -9.73 -17.50
CA GLU A 17 -0.20 -8.63 -17.76
C GLU A 17 0.07 -7.43 -16.85
N GLU A 18 0.14 -6.24 -17.46
CA GLU A 18 0.32 -4.97 -16.74
C GLU A 18 -0.97 -4.54 -16.03
N ASN A 19 -0.84 -3.66 -15.03
CA ASN A 19 -1.95 -3.00 -14.33
C ASN A 19 -2.96 -3.92 -13.63
N VAL A 20 -2.61 -5.18 -13.36
CA VAL A 20 -3.48 -6.10 -12.61
C VAL A 20 -3.32 -5.97 -11.09
N CYS A 21 -2.28 -5.29 -10.61
CA CYS A 21 -2.08 -5.01 -9.18
C CYS A 21 -2.56 -3.61 -8.80
N TYR A 22 -3.15 -3.51 -7.61
CA TYR A 22 -3.81 -2.30 -7.13
C TYR A 22 -3.62 -2.12 -5.63
N ALA A 23 -3.37 -0.89 -5.19
CA ALA A 23 -3.36 -0.52 -3.78
C ALA A 23 -4.30 0.67 -3.53
N LYS A 24 -4.94 0.70 -2.36
CA LYS A 24 -5.84 1.77 -1.92
C LYS A 24 -5.68 2.05 -0.44
N LEU A 25 -5.56 3.32 -0.09
CA LEU A 25 -5.59 3.85 1.27
C LEU A 25 -6.84 4.73 1.47
N VAL A 26 -7.64 4.38 2.46
CA VAL A 26 -8.88 5.09 2.81
C VAL A 26 -8.62 5.91 4.06
N CYS A 27 -8.83 7.23 3.96
CA CYS A 27 -8.53 8.17 5.03
C CYS A 27 -9.75 9.02 5.38
N LEU A 28 -9.92 9.36 6.66
CA LEU A 28 -10.92 10.30 7.13
C LEU A 28 -10.38 11.72 7.08
N LYS A 29 -10.89 12.55 6.15
CA LYS A 29 -10.46 13.95 5.99
C LYS A 29 -10.68 14.79 7.25
N THR A 30 -11.72 14.50 8.02
CA THR A 30 -12.07 15.20 9.27
C THR A 30 -11.10 14.91 10.41
N GLU A 31 -10.25 13.89 10.28
CA GLU A 31 -9.35 13.42 11.33
C GLU A 31 -7.90 13.40 10.84
N LYS A 32 -7.45 14.51 10.23
CA LYS A 32 -6.07 14.66 9.71
C LYS A 32 -5.64 13.48 8.82
N GLU A 33 -6.57 13.01 7.99
CA GLU A 33 -6.36 11.87 7.11
C GLU A 33 -5.94 10.58 7.83
N ARG A 34 -6.46 10.36 9.05
CA ARG A 34 -6.34 9.07 9.73
C ARG A 34 -6.77 7.94 8.80
N VAL A 35 -5.93 6.92 8.70
CA VAL A 35 -6.16 5.76 7.86
C VAL A 35 -7.21 4.87 8.53
N VAL A 36 -8.28 4.57 7.80
CA VAL A 36 -9.39 3.69 8.23
C VAL A 36 -9.54 2.46 7.34
N GLY A 37 -8.81 2.40 6.22
CA GLY A 37 -8.80 1.23 5.36
C GLY A 37 -7.52 1.16 4.55
N PHE A 38 -7.03 -0.06 4.38
CA PHE A 38 -5.92 -0.41 3.48
C PHE A 38 -6.36 -1.63 2.68
N HIS A 39 -6.23 -1.56 1.35
CA HIS A 39 -6.54 -2.66 0.45
C HIS A 39 -5.38 -2.81 -0.53
N VAL A 40 -4.90 -4.03 -0.70
CA VAL A 40 -3.86 -4.35 -1.68
C VAL A 40 -4.25 -5.63 -2.42
N LEU A 41 -4.10 -5.60 -3.73
CA LEU A 41 -4.26 -6.71 -4.65
C LEU A 41 -2.93 -6.87 -5.38
N GLY A 42 -2.21 -7.95 -5.08
CA GLY A 42 -0.89 -8.22 -5.64
C GLY A 42 -0.19 -9.39 -4.95
N PRO A 43 1.04 -9.71 -5.36
CA PRO A 43 1.84 -10.74 -4.71
C PRO A 43 2.10 -10.40 -3.24
N ASN A 44 2.11 -11.43 -2.38
CA ASN A 44 2.43 -11.31 -0.94
C ASN A 44 1.52 -10.32 -0.17
N ALA A 45 0.25 -10.17 -0.60
CA ALA A 45 -0.69 -9.23 0.00
C ALA A 45 -0.92 -9.47 1.50
N GLY A 46 -0.85 -10.72 1.97
CA GLY A 46 -1.01 -11.06 3.39
C GLY A 46 0.15 -10.53 4.24
N GLU A 47 1.37 -10.72 3.75
CA GLU A 47 2.63 -10.33 4.37
C GLU A 47 2.74 -8.81 4.45
N ILE A 48 2.38 -8.11 3.37
CA ILE A 48 2.27 -6.65 3.32
C ILE A 48 1.24 -6.18 4.36
N THR A 49 0.00 -6.67 4.25
CA THR A 49 -1.12 -6.23 5.10
C THR A 49 -0.84 -6.45 6.59
N GLN A 50 -0.15 -7.53 6.95
CA GLN A 50 0.22 -7.83 8.33
C GLN A 50 1.03 -6.68 8.97
N GLY A 51 2.00 -6.11 8.26
CA GLY A 51 2.79 -4.97 8.74
C GLY A 51 1.95 -3.70 8.91
N TYR A 52 1.17 -3.34 7.88
CA TYR A 52 0.30 -2.17 7.90
C TYR A 52 -0.78 -2.21 8.98
N SER A 53 -1.25 -3.42 9.35
CA SER A 53 -2.25 -3.60 10.41
C SER A 53 -1.80 -3.00 11.75
N ILE A 54 -0.49 -2.99 12.03
CA ILE A 54 0.08 -2.41 13.24
C ILE A 54 -0.04 -0.89 13.20
N ALA A 55 0.35 -0.26 12.09
CA ALA A 55 0.23 1.19 11.90
C ALA A 55 -1.23 1.66 12.01
N MET A 56 -2.15 0.92 11.37
CA MET A 56 -3.58 1.21 11.47
C MET A 56 -4.10 1.08 12.91
N ARG A 57 -3.69 0.03 13.65
CA ARG A 57 -4.05 -0.14 15.07
C ARG A 57 -3.52 0.99 15.95
N LYS A 58 -2.41 1.62 15.57
CA LYS A 58 -1.82 2.79 16.24
C LYS A 58 -2.45 4.12 15.82
N GLY A 59 -3.41 4.10 14.89
CA GLY A 59 -4.12 5.31 14.45
C GLY A 59 -3.31 6.16 13.46
N ALA A 60 -2.41 5.54 12.68
CA ALA A 60 -1.57 6.24 11.72
C ALA A 60 -2.40 7.07 10.71
N THR A 61 -1.81 8.19 10.30
CA THR A 61 -2.32 9.16 9.33
C THR A 61 -1.65 8.97 7.97
N LYS A 62 -2.17 9.61 6.93
CA LYS A 62 -1.52 9.60 5.61
C LYS A 62 -0.09 10.17 5.67
N GLU A 63 0.15 11.18 6.50
CA GLU A 63 1.46 11.80 6.71
C GLU A 63 2.49 10.80 7.27
N ASP A 64 2.11 9.96 8.24
CA ASP A 64 3.00 8.91 8.77
C ASP A 64 3.47 7.94 7.67
N PHE A 65 2.59 7.64 6.71
CA PHE A 65 2.92 6.79 5.57
C PHE A 65 3.87 7.50 4.59
N ASP A 66 3.64 8.80 4.30
CA ASP A 66 4.53 9.58 3.41
C ASP A 66 5.92 9.80 4.00
N MET A 67 6.02 9.92 5.32
CA MET A 67 7.28 10.08 6.04
C MET A 67 8.06 8.76 6.18
N THR A 68 7.42 7.62 5.90
CA THR A 68 8.08 6.32 5.94
C THR A 68 8.92 6.13 4.67
N ILE A 69 10.22 5.85 4.84
CA ILE A 69 11.13 5.60 3.72
C ILE A 69 10.74 4.30 3.02
N GLY A 70 10.51 4.37 1.71
CA GLY A 70 10.23 3.21 0.86
C GLY A 70 11.41 2.23 0.81
N ILE A 71 11.09 0.94 0.75
CA ILE A 71 12.08 -0.14 0.60
C ILE A 71 12.07 -0.59 -0.85
N HIS A 72 13.14 -0.29 -1.59
CA HIS A 72 13.22 -0.55 -3.03
C HIS A 72 14.14 -1.74 -3.36
N PRO A 73 13.76 -2.65 -4.28
CA PRO A 73 12.47 -2.74 -4.98
C PRO A 73 11.47 -3.63 -4.25
N THR A 74 10.30 -3.11 -3.87
CA THR A 74 9.23 -3.95 -3.29
C THR A 74 7.84 -3.50 -3.76
N CYS A 75 6.87 -4.41 -3.76
CA CYS A 75 5.46 -4.03 -3.99
C CYS A 75 4.84 -3.24 -2.81
N SER A 76 5.53 -3.20 -1.68
CA SER A 76 5.04 -2.58 -0.44
C SER A 76 5.43 -1.11 -0.33
N GLU A 77 6.35 -0.60 -1.14
CA GLU A 77 6.81 0.79 -1.06
C GLU A 77 5.73 1.82 -1.43
#